data_AF-A0A3Q7UJJ2-F1
#
_entry.id   AF-A0A3Q7UJJ2-F1
#
_cell.length_a   1.000
_cell.length_b   1.000
_cell.length_c   1.000
_cell.angle_alpha   90.00
_cell.angle_beta   90.00
_cell.angle_gamma   90.00
#
_symmetry.space_group_name_H-M   'P 1'
#
loop_
_entity.id
_entity.type
_entity.pdbx_description
1 polymer ?
#
loop_
_entity_poly.entity_id
_entity_poly.type
_entity_poly.pdbx_seq_one_letter_code
_entity_poly.pdbx_strand_id
1 'polypeptide(L)'
;MASLKTPLLAALVFLVLTLQATEAGPYGANVEDSICCRDYIRHPLPLRMLKYFYWTSDSCRRPGVVFLTVKDREICADPRLPWVKKLLQKLDP
;
A
#
# COMPACT_ATOMS: atom_id res chain seq x y z
N MET A 1 59.86 -10.24 -4.05
CA MET A 1 58.85 -10.58 -5.08
C MET A 1 57.47 -10.42 -4.44
N ALA A 2 56.87 -9.23 -4.55
CA ALA A 2 55.50 -9.05 -4.08
C ALA A 2 54.60 -9.88 -5.00
N SER A 3 53.98 -10.93 -4.45
CA SER A 3 53.15 -11.85 -5.22
C SER A 3 51.97 -11.07 -5.79
N LEU A 4 51.89 -10.97 -7.13
CA LEU A 4 50.83 -10.25 -7.85
C LEU A 4 49.41 -10.74 -7.49
N LYS A 5 49.30 -11.90 -6.84
CA LYS A 5 48.05 -12.47 -6.31
C LYS A 5 47.45 -11.66 -5.15
N THR A 6 48.25 -11.03 -4.30
CA THR A 6 47.72 -10.27 -3.15
C THR A 6 47.03 -8.96 -3.52
N PRO A 7 47.54 -8.10 -4.43
CA PRO A 7 46.79 -6.92 -4.87
C PRO A 7 45.56 -7.31 -5.70
N LEU A 8 45.61 -8.43 -6.44
CA LEU A 8 44.48 -8.91 -7.24
C LEU A 8 43.31 -9.36 -6.36
N LEU A 9 43.60 -10.11 -5.28
CA LEU A 9 42.60 -10.52 -4.29
C LEU A 9 42.02 -9.32 -3.54
N ALA A 10 42.87 -8.35 -3.16
CA ALA A 10 42.40 -7.12 -2.52
C ALA A 10 41.46 -6.33 -3.43
N ALA A 11 41.83 -6.16 -4.71
CA ALA A 11 40.98 -5.48 -5.70
C ALA A 11 39.64 -6.20 -5.92
N LEU A 12 39.63 -7.53 -5.95
CA LEU A 12 38.40 -8.32 -6.11
C LEU A 12 37.46 -8.14 -4.91
N VAL A 13 38.00 -8.12 -3.69
CA VAL A 13 37.21 -7.89 -2.46
C VAL A 13 36.63 -6.48 -2.42
N PHE A 14 37.39 -5.46 -2.84
CA PHE A 14 36.87 -4.08 -2.96
C PHE A 14 35.74 -3.98 -3.99
N LEU A 15 35.83 -4.69 -5.12
CA LEU A 15 34.79 -4.67 -6.15
C LEU A 15 33.46 -5.26 -5.64
N VAL A 16 33.52 -6.37 -4.88
CA VAL A 16 32.34 -7.02 -4.28
C VAL A 16 31.69 -6.14 -3.20
N LEU A 17 32.48 -5.34 -2.48
CA LEU A 17 31.96 -4.42 -1.46
C LEU A 17 31.15 -3.25 -2.05
N THR A 18 31.50 -2.80 -3.26
CA THR A 18 30.83 -1.65 -3.91
C THR A 18 29.52 -2.00 -4.61
N LEU A 19 29.27 -3.29 -4.88
CA LEU A 19 28.11 -3.72 -5.66
C LEU A 19 26.81 -3.81 -4.85
N GLN A 20 26.85 -3.63 -3.52
CA GLN A 20 25.71 -3.84 -2.62
C GLN A 20 24.88 -2.58 -2.29
N ALA A 21 25.02 -1.48 -3.04
CA ALA A 21 24.29 -0.24 -2.73
C ALA A 21 23.57 0.37 -3.94
N THR A 22 22.95 -0.46 -4.79
CA THR A 22 21.92 0.01 -5.71
C THR A 22 20.60 -0.69 -5.42
N GLU A 23 20.02 -0.34 -4.29
CA GLU A 23 18.57 -0.47 -4.09
C GLU A 23 17.91 0.60 -4.99
N ALA A 24 17.89 0.36 -6.30
CA ALA A 24 16.99 1.06 -7.22
C ALA A 24 15.58 0.45 -7.09
N GLY A 25 15.03 0.49 -5.88
CA GLY A 25 13.63 0.24 -5.59
C GLY A 25 12.85 1.55 -5.75
N PRO A 26 11.62 1.53 -6.29
CA PRO A 26 10.83 2.74 -6.43
C PRO A 26 10.59 3.33 -5.03
N TYR A 27 10.89 4.62 -4.85
CA TYR A 27 10.57 5.40 -3.66
C TYR A 27 9.11 5.13 -3.21
N GLY A 28 8.97 4.23 -2.24
CA GLY A 28 7.74 3.91 -1.53
C GLY A 28 7.93 4.07 -0.02
N ALA A 29 8.69 5.08 0.38
CA ALA A 29 8.98 5.32 1.80
C ALA A 29 7.68 5.61 2.59
N ASN A 30 7.37 4.72 3.54
CA ASN A 30 6.40 4.85 4.64
C ASN A 30 4.91 4.49 4.38
N VAL A 31 4.58 3.52 3.53
CA VAL A 31 3.22 2.93 3.47
C VAL A 31 3.23 1.45 3.89
N GLU A 32 3.99 1.11 4.94
CA GLU A 32 4.14 -0.29 5.33
C GLU A 32 3.13 -0.78 6.38
N ASP A 33 2.28 0.09 6.94
CA ASP A 33 1.21 -0.33 7.87
C ASP A 33 -0.12 0.45 7.75
N SER A 34 -0.24 1.39 6.82
CA SER A 34 -1.48 2.19 6.66
C SER A 34 -2.34 1.66 5.52
N ILE A 35 -3.56 1.22 5.83
CA ILE A 35 -4.56 0.82 4.83
C ILE A 35 -5.03 2.07 4.08
N CYS A 36 -4.57 2.21 2.82
CA CYS A 36 -4.91 3.32 1.94
C CYS A 36 -5.61 2.83 0.66
N CYS A 37 -6.59 3.61 0.20
CA CYS A 37 -7.25 3.36 -1.07
C CYS A 37 -6.44 3.90 -2.25
N ARG A 38 -6.10 3.03 -3.20
CA ARG A 38 -5.49 3.44 -4.48
C ARG A 38 -6.51 4.13 -5.36
N ASP A 39 -7.67 3.49 -5.53
CA ASP A 39 -8.80 3.96 -6.33
C ASP A 39 -10.13 3.63 -5.65
N TYR A 40 -11.21 4.27 -6.11
CA TYR A 40 -12.56 4.05 -5.62
C TYR A 40 -13.44 3.35 -6.64
N ILE A 41 -14.39 2.55 -6.14
CA ILE A 41 -15.46 2.02 -6.97
C ILE A 41 -16.34 3.15 -7.49
N ARG A 42 -16.69 3.09 -8.77
CA ARG A 42 -17.52 4.11 -9.44
C ARG A 42 -19.01 3.84 -9.31
N HIS A 43 -19.38 2.57 -9.11
CA HIS A 43 -20.77 2.14 -9.10
C HIS A 43 -21.28 1.93 -7.66
N PRO A 44 -22.55 2.26 -7.37
CA PRO A 44 -23.14 2.01 -6.08
C PRO A 44 -23.17 0.52 -5.71
N LEU A 45 -22.93 0.23 -4.43
CA LEU A 45 -23.00 -1.12 -3.89
C LEU A 45 -24.39 -1.41 -3.30
N PRO A 46 -24.95 -2.61 -3.52
CA PRO A 46 -26.16 -3.04 -2.82
C PRO A 46 -25.87 -3.25 -1.33
N LEU A 47 -26.67 -2.62 -0.45
CA LEU A 47 -26.50 -2.72 1.00
C LEU A 47 -26.47 -4.17 1.51
N ARG A 48 -27.28 -5.06 0.91
CA ARG A 48 -27.37 -6.49 1.29
C ARG A 48 -26.04 -7.25 1.14
N MET A 49 -25.09 -6.70 0.38
CA MET A 49 -23.79 -7.31 0.16
C MET A 49 -22.74 -6.81 1.17
N LEU A 50 -23.06 -5.84 2.02
CA LEU A 50 -22.12 -5.20 2.92
C LEU A 50 -22.29 -5.73 4.35
N LYS A 51 -21.17 -6.00 5.02
CA LYS A 51 -21.12 -6.49 6.39
C LYS A 51 -20.81 -5.35 7.37
N TYR A 52 -19.76 -4.59 7.09
CA TYR A 52 -19.38 -3.40 7.85
C TYR A 52 -18.47 -2.51 6.99
N PHE A 53 -18.04 -1.38 7.54
CA PHE A 53 -17.06 -0.50 6.92
C PHE A 53 -16.03 -0.02 7.94
N TYR A 54 -14.90 0.47 7.44
CA TYR A 54 -13.90 1.16 8.25
C TYR A 54 -13.21 2.26 7.44
N TRP A 55 -12.65 3.25 8.12
CA TRP A 55 -11.96 4.36 7.49
C TRP A 55 -10.50 3.99 7.16
N THR A 56 -10.00 4.51 6.04
CA THR A 56 -8.56 4.48 5.76
C THR A 56 -7.81 5.33 6.79
N SER A 57 -6.52 5.07 6.96
CA SER A 57 -5.67 5.89 7.83
C SER A 57 -5.69 7.38 7.43
N ASP A 58 -5.62 8.27 8.42
CA ASP A 58 -5.51 9.72 8.20
C ASP A 58 -4.20 10.11 7.49
N SER A 59 -3.19 9.23 7.50
CA SER A 59 -1.93 9.40 6.77
C SER A 59 -2.09 9.23 5.25
N CYS A 60 -3.21 8.69 4.79
CA CYS A 60 -3.46 8.46 3.38
C CYS A 60 -3.68 9.80 2.65
N ARG A 61 -2.95 10.00 1.53
CA ARG A 61 -3.16 11.17 0.65
C ARG A 61 -4.60 11.30 0.14
N ARG A 62 -5.31 10.17 0.06
CA ARG A 62 -6.70 10.07 -0.40
C ARG A 62 -7.53 9.45 0.72
N PRO A 63 -8.35 10.23 1.44
CA PRO A 63 -9.21 9.68 2.48
C PRO A 63 -10.29 8.81 1.85
N GLY A 64 -10.53 7.62 2.39
CA GLY A 64 -11.48 6.66 1.86
C GLY A 64 -12.20 5.91 2.96
N VAL A 65 -13.31 5.29 2.57
CA VAL A 65 -13.93 4.23 3.36
C VAL A 65 -13.74 2.90 2.65
N VAL A 66 -13.40 1.86 3.40
CA VAL A 66 -13.34 0.49 2.93
C VAL A 66 -14.59 -0.23 3.41
N PHE A 67 -15.37 -0.76 2.46
CA PHE A 67 -16.49 -1.64 2.75
C PHE A 67 -16.02 -3.09 2.75
N LEU A 68 -16.30 -3.84 3.83
CA LEU A 68 -16.19 -5.29 3.81
C LEU A 68 -17.52 -5.90 3.36
N THR A 69 -17.46 -6.70 2.31
CA THR A 69 -18.63 -7.43 1.81
C THR A 69 -18.86 -8.73 2.59
N VAL A 70 -20.06 -9.30 2.47
CA VAL A 70 -20.39 -10.63 3.03
C VAL A 70 -19.56 -11.79 2.43
N LYS A 71 -18.83 -11.53 1.33
CA LYS A 71 -17.88 -12.46 0.71
C LYS A 71 -16.43 -12.15 1.11
N ASP A 72 -16.25 -11.41 2.20
CA ASP A 72 -14.96 -10.97 2.76
C ASP A 72 -14.06 -10.25 1.74
N ARG A 73 -14.68 -9.56 0.77
CA ARG A 73 -13.97 -8.66 -0.15
C ARG A 73 -14.01 -7.24 0.36
N GLU A 74 -12.88 -6.57 0.29
CA GLU A 74 -12.71 -5.16 0.64
C GLU A 74 -12.88 -4.30 -0.61
N ILE A 75 -13.70 -3.25 -0.49
CA ILE A 75 -13.99 -2.34 -1.59
C ILE A 75 -13.82 -0.91 -1.11
N CYS A 76 -12.87 -0.20 -1.69
CA CYS A 76 -12.67 1.22 -1.50
C CYS A 76 -13.77 2.05 -2.15
N ALA A 77 -14.32 3.02 -1.41
CA ALA A 77 -15.32 3.97 -1.90
C ALA A 77 -15.02 5.40 -1.44
N ASP A 78 -15.44 6.37 -2.26
CA ASP A 78 -15.24 7.79 -1.99
C ASP A 78 -16.32 8.31 -1.02
N PRO A 79 -15.96 8.75 0.20
CA PRO A 79 -16.92 9.21 1.21
C PRO A 79 -17.70 10.46 0.79
N ARG A 80 -17.26 11.17 -0.27
CA ARG A 80 -17.93 12.35 -0.79
C ARG A 80 -19.17 12.00 -1.62
N LEU A 81 -19.25 10.77 -2.14
CA LEU A 81 -20.35 10.36 -3.00
C LEU A 81 -21.66 10.18 -2.20
N PRO A 82 -22.81 10.68 -2.71
CA PRO A 82 -24.08 10.59 -1.98
C PRO A 82 -24.52 9.17 -1.63
N TRP A 83 -24.25 8.20 -2.51
CA TRP A 83 -24.61 6.80 -2.25
C TRP A 83 -23.75 6.18 -1.15
N VAL A 84 -22.48 6.58 -1.04
CA VAL A 84 -21.57 6.13 0.03
C VAL A 84 -22.07 6.64 1.37
N LYS A 85 -22.38 7.95 1.46
CA LYS A 85 -22.96 8.54 2.67
C LYS A 85 -24.24 7.83 3.14
N LYS A 86 -25.12 7.48 2.19
CA LYS A 86 -26.33 6.71 2.49
C LYS A 86 -26.04 5.30 3.01
N LEU A 87 -24.95 4.66 2.56
CA LEU A 87 -24.56 3.35 3.08
C LEU A 87 -23.94 3.46 4.47
N LEU A 88 -23.11 4.47 4.71
CA LEU A 88 -22.54 4.74 6.03
C LEU A 88 -23.64 4.90 7.08
N GLN A 89 -24.64 5.75 6.82
CA GLN A 89 -25.81 5.96 7.69
C GLN A 89 -26.66 4.70 7.94
N LYS A 90 -26.60 3.71 7.04
CA LYS A 90 -27.38 2.48 7.18
C LYS A 90 -26.60 1.36 7.87
N LEU A 91 -25.28 1.40 7.79
CA LEU A 91 -24.38 0.43 8.42
C LEU A 91 -23.99 0.87 9.84
N ASP A 92 -24.01 2.17 10.11
CA ASP A 92 -23.78 2.78 11.43
C ASP A 92 -24.90 3.81 11.69
N PRO A 93 -26.04 3.37 12.25
CA PRO A 93 -27.25 4.19 12.41
C PRO A 93 -27.20 5.21 13.54
#